data_AF-A0A915CYH8-F1
#
_entry.id   AF-A0A915CYH8-F1
#
_cell.length_a   1.000
_cell.length_b   1.000
_cell.length_c   1.000
_cell.angle_alpha   90.00
_cell.angle_beta   90.00
_cell.angle_gamma   90.00
#
_symmetry.space_group_name_H-M   'P 1'
#
loop_
_entity.id
_entity.type
_entity.pdbx_description
1 polymer ?
#
loop_
_entity_poly.entity_id
_entity_poly.type
_entity_poly.pdbx_seq_one_letter_code
_entity_poly.pdbx_strand_id
1 'polypeptide(L)'
;MSKRKNVAVKTDGFSQDDATKPAEKLRKLPNSEFYALSISELSNSQYLNNIAGKAENVFIGEKSEALRRVLIDRLHCRRRVLFQK
;
A
#
# COMPACT_ATOMS: atom_id res chain seq x y z
N MET A 1 -2.28 23.69 2.41
CA MET A 1 -2.92 22.35 2.47
C MET A 1 -1.85 21.27 2.44
N SER A 2 -1.83 20.35 3.40
CA SER A 2 -0.83 19.28 3.48
C SER A 2 -1.16 18.14 2.50
N LYS A 3 -0.17 17.65 1.74
CA LYS A 3 -0.37 16.57 0.76
C LYS A 3 -0.59 15.23 1.48
N ARG A 4 -1.57 14.44 0.99
CA ARG A 4 -1.78 13.05 1.42
C ARG A 4 -0.63 12.16 0.92
N LYS A 5 -0.18 11.24 1.77
CA LYS A 5 0.86 10.25 1.49
C LYS A 5 0.21 8.88 1.52
N ASN A 6 0.28 8.15 0.42
CA ASN A 6 -0.20 6.78 0.36
C ASN A 6 1.02 5.86 0.30
N VAL A 7 1.11 4.92 1.24
CA VAL A 7 2.17 3.91 1.30
C VAL A 7 1.55 2.56 1.01
N ALA A 8 2.04 1.89 -0.02
CA ALA A 8 1.58 0.56 -0.38
C ALA A 8 2.76 -0.42 -0.28
N VAL A 9 2.56 -1.51 0.46
CA VAL A 9 3.53 -2.62 0.56
C VAL A 9 3.01 -3.76 -0.31
N LYS A 10 3.85 -4.25 -1.23
CA LYS A 10 3.55 -5.42 -2.04
C LYS A 10 4.50 -6.55 -1.65
N THR A 11 3.96 -7.74 -1.39
CA THR A 11 4.73 -8.94 -1.09
C THR A 11 4.19 -10.14 -1.87
N ASP A 12 5.07 -11.07 -2.23
CA ASP A 12 4.76 -12.38 -2.78
C ASP A 12 4.96 -13.51 -1.75
N GLY A 13 5.46 -13.20 -0.55
CA GLY A 13 5.78 -14.20 0.48
C GLY A 13 5.86 -13.65 1.90
N PHE A 14 6.49 -14.43 2.78
CA PHE A 14 6.66 -14.12 4.20
C PHE A 14 7.91 -13.29 4.44
N SER A 15 7.77 -12.22 5.24
CA SER A 15 8.93 -11.43 5.68
C SER A 15 9.83 -12.27 6.57
N GLN A 16 11.15 -12.08 6.42
CA GLN A 16 12.16 -12.70 7.29
C GLN A 16 12.40 -11.88 8.56
N ASP A 17 11.92 -10.63 8.57
CA ASP A 17 12.06 -9.66 9.65
C ASP A 17 10.70 -9.09 10.07
N ASP A 18 10.67 -8.43 11.23
CA ASP A 18 9.48 -7.80 11.76
C ASP A 18 9.33 -6.34 11.29
N ALA A 19 8.56 -6.15 10.22
CA ALA A 19 8.21 -4.85 9.66
C ALA A 19 7.05 -4.16 10.39
N THR A 20 6.45 -4.76 11.44
CA THR A 20 5.31 -4.16 12.14
C THR A 20 5.70 -2.87 12.87
N LYS A 21 6.84 -2.86 13.55
CA LYS A 21 7.38 -1.68 14.26
C LYS A 21 7.69 -0.51 13.32
N PRO A 22 8.42 -0.67 12.20
CA PRO A 22 8.64 0.44 11.28
C PRO A 22 7.32 0.90 10.62
N ALA A 23 6.40 -0.01 10.30
CA ALA A 23 5.09 0.37 9.75
C ALA A 23 4.28 1.22 10.74
N GLU A 24 4.27 0.86 12.02
CA GLU A 24 3.60 1.65 13.07
C GLU A 24 4.17 3.06 13.17
N LYS A 25 5.51 3.21 13.14
CA LYS A 25 6.17 4.53 13.17
C LYS A 25 5.76 5.39 11.98
N LEU A 26 5.68 4.81 10.78
CA LEU A 26 5.29 5.56 9.60
C LEU A 26 3.80 5.92 9.57
N ARG A 27 2.93 5.06 10.11
CA ARG A 27 1.49 5.35 10.27
C ARG A 27 1.21 6.55 11.18
N LYS A 28 2.11 6.85 12.13
CA LYS A 28 2.02 8.04 12.99
C LYS A 28 2.31 9.34 12.24
N LEU A 29 2.80 9.28 10.99
CA LEU A 29 3.04 10.47 10.18
C LEU A 29 1.71 11.09 9.74
N PRO A 30 1.59 12.43 9.76
CA PRO A 30 0.37 13.11 9.40
C PRO A 30 0.02 12.93 7.92
N ASN A 31 -1.28 12.75 7.66
CA ASN A 31 -1.87 12.54 6.35
C ASN A 31 -1.30 11.32 5.61
N SER A 32 -0.99 10.24 6.34
CA SER A 32 -0.51 8.99 5.76
C SER A 32 -1.61 7.90 5.78
N GLU A 33 -1.69 7.13 4.70
CA GLU A 33 -2.57 5.98 4.58
C GLU A 33 -1.78 4.77 4.06
N PHE A 34 -1.97 3.62 4.70
CA PHE A 34 -1.18 2.42 4.48
C PHE A 34 -2.03 1.30 3.89
N TYR A 35 -1.47 0.61 2.91
CA TYR A 35 -2.08 -0.50 2.18
C TYR A 35 -1.11 -1.68 2.13
N ALA A 36 -1.62 -2.90 2.30
CA ALA A 36 -0.85 -4.13 2.18
C ALA A 36 -1.44 -5.01 1.08
N LEU A 37 -0.60 -5.39 0.13
CA LEU A 37 -0.94 -6.23 -1.01
C LEU A 37 -0.11 -7.51 -0.96
N SER A 38 -0.76 -8.67 -0.97
CA SER A 38 -0.09 -9.95 -1.12
C SER A 38 -0.57 -10.69 -2.37
N ILE A 39 0.37 -11.14 -3.20
CA ILE A 39 0.05 -11.96 -4.38
C ILE A 39 -0.35 -13.37 -3.95
N SER A 40 0.27 -13.90 -2.90
CA SER A 40 0.05 -15.26 -2.44
C SER A 40 -1.14 -15.35 -1.48
N GLU A 41 -2.05 -16.27 -1.76
CA GLU A 41 -3.14 -16.65 -0.85
C GLU A 41 -2.60 -17.25 0.46
N LEU A 42 -1.39 -17.80 0.45
CA LEU A 42 -0.73 -18.40 1.61
C LEU A 42 -0.02 -17.35 2.49
N SER A 43 -0.47 -16.10 2.50
CA SER A 43 0.19 -15.02 3.24
C SER A 43 -0.31 -14.88 4.68
N ASN A 44 0.54 -14.36 5.56
CA ASN A 44 0.15 -14.06 6.95
C ASN A 44 -0.73 -12.79 6.98
N SER A 45 -2.04 -12.98 6.88
CA SER A 45 -3.03 -11.89 6.89
C SER A 45 -2.95 -11.03 8.14
N GLN A 46 -2.63 -11.61 9.30
CA GLN A 46 -2.47 -10.87 10.56
C GLN A 46 -1.25 -9.95 10.51
N TYR A 47 -0.13 -10.43 9.97
CA TYR A 47 1.07 -9.63 9.77
C TYR A 47 0.84 -8.48 8.79
N LEU A 48 0.15 -8.74 7.67
CA LEU A 48 -0.23 -7.71 6.70
C LEU A 48 -1.17 -6.66 7.31
N ASN A 49 -2.10 -7.08 8.16
CA ASN A 49 -2.95 -6.17 8.92
C ASN A 49 -2.14 -5.29 9.88
N ASN A 50 -1.14 -5.85 10.57
CA ASN A 50 -0.26 -5.07 11.44
C ASN A 50 0.57 -4.02 10.66
N ILE A 51 0.93 -4.32 9.41
CA ILE A 51 1.58 -3.37 8.51
C ILE A 51 0.58 -2.28 8.05
N ALA A 52 -0.57 -2.67 7.50
CA ALA A 52 -1.56 -1.74 6.96
C ALA A 52 -2.22 -0.88 8.05
N GLY A 53 -2.35 -1.43 9.26
CA GLY A 53 -3.02 -0.81 10.39
C GLY A 53 -4.54 -0.90 10.37
N LYS A 54 -5.13 -1.34 9.26
CA LYS A 54 -6.56 -1.58 9.10
C LYS A 54 -6.79 -2.78 8.21
N ALA A 55 -7.70 -3.66 8.62
CA ALA A 55 -8.07 -4.85 7.84
C ALA A 55 -8.68 -4.51 6.47
N GLU A 56 -9.38 -3.38 6.36
CA GLU A 56 -9.96 -2.88 5.09
C GLU A 56 -8.91 -2.53 4.03
N ASN A 57 -7.66 -2.31 4.45
CA ASN A 57 -6.54 -1.95 3.59
C ASN A 57 -5.62 -3.14 3.26
N VAL A 58 -6.06 -4.37 3.53
CA VAL A 58 -5.32 -5.61 3.23
C VAL A 58 -5.96 -6.33 2.05
N PHE A 59 -5.16 -6.58 1.00
CA PHE A 59 -5.60 -7.17 -0.25
C PHE A 59 -4.73 -8.38 -0.58
N ILE A 60 -5.34 -9.56 -0.64
CA ILE A 60 -4.64 -10.83 -0.86
C ILE A 60 -5.15 -11.47 -2.16
N GLY A 61 -4.26 -12.13 -2.89
CA GLY A 61 -4.59 -12.88 -4.10
C GLY A 61 -5.13 -12.01 -5.22
N GLU A 62 -6.25 -12.39 -5.83
CA GLU A 62 -6.88 -11.65 -6.93
C GLU A 62 -7.22 -10.20 -6.56
N LYS A 63 -7.60 -9.96 -5.29
CA LYS A 63 -7.91 -8.62 -4.79
C LYS A 63 -6.68 -7.70 -4.80
N SER A 64 -5.48 -8.26 -4.68
CA SER A 64 -4.23 -7.51 -4.71
C SER A 64 -3.95 -6.92 -6.11
N GLU A 65 -4.26 -7.66 -7.17
CA GLU A 65 -4.07 -7.17 -8.53
C GLU A 65 -5.12 -6.11 -8.90
N ALA A 66 -6.35 -6.21 -8.37
CA ALA A 66 -7.36 -5.17 -8.50
C ALA A 66 -6.91 -3.85 -7.85
N LEU A 67 -6.45 -3.88 -6.60
CA LEU A 67 -5.94 -2.67 -5.92
C LEU A 67 -4.69 -2.13 -6.63
N ARG A 68 -3.78 -2.99 -7.09
CA ARG A 68 -2.59 -2.58 -7.84
C ARG A 68 -2.98 -1.71 -9.05
N ARG A 69 -4.01 -2.10 -9.82
CA ARG A 69 -4.51 -1.30 -10.95
C ARG A 69 -4.99 0.08 -10.49
N VAL A 70 -5.80 0.13 -9.44
CA VAL A 70 -6.33 1.39 -8.89
C VAL A 70 -5.22 2.29 -8.36
N LEU A 71 -4.23 1.74 -7.66
CA LEU A 71 -3.09 2.50 -7.16
C LEU A 71 -2.23 3.02 -8.30
N ILE A 72 -1.96 2.21 -9.33
CA ILE A 72 -1.24 2.66 -10.52
C ILE A 72 -2.00 3.81 -11.20
N ASP A 73 -3.32 3.68 -11.39
CA ASP A 73 -4.14 4.73 -12.00
C ASP A 73 -4.17 6.03 -11.19
N ARG A 74 -4.16 5.93 -9.85
CA ARG A 74 -4.15 7.11 -8.96
C ARG A 74 -2.76 7.73 -8.77
N LEU A 75 -1.71 6.91 -8.81
CA LEU A 75 -0.32 7.35 -8.64
C LEU A 75 0.33 7.75 -9.96
N HIS A 76 -0.24 7.37 -11.11
CA HIS A 76 0.04 8.04 -12.36
C HIS A 76 -0.25 9.53 -12.18
N CYS A 77 0.82 10.30 -12.01
CA CYS A 77 0.74 11.73 -12.15
C CYS A 77 0.01 11.99 -13.46
N ARG A 78 -1.03 12.83 -13.44
CA ARG A 78 -1.40 13.60 -14.63
C ARG A 78 -0.14 14.34 -15.04
N ARG A 79 0.66 13.75 -15.91
CA ARG A 79 1.65 14.48 -16.70
C ARG A 79 0.78 15.36 -17.58
N ARG A 80 0.38 16.52 -17.07
CA ARG A 80 -0.21 17.57 -17.86
C ARG A 80 0.95 18.06 -18.71
N VAL A 81 1.22 17.35 -19.81
CA VAL A 81 2.15 17.81 -20.82
C VAL A 81 1.44 18.97 -21.49
N LEU A 82 1.66 20.18 -20.97
CA LEU A 82 1.36 21.40 -21.70
C LEU A 82 2.43 21.52 -22.79
N PHE A 83 2.24 20.83 -23.91
CA PHE A 83 2.80 21.32 -25.16
C PHE A 83 1.84 22.40 -25.66
N GLN A 84 2.15 23.65 -25.31
CA GLN A 84 1.76 24.76 -26.16
C GLN A 84 2.77 24.83 -27.30
N LYS A 85 2.31 24.56 -28.51
CA LYS A 85 2.80 25.15 -29.76
C LYS A 85 1.61 25.36 -30.68
#